data_AF-A0A9D9ILS9-F1
#
_entry.id   AF-A0A9D9ILS9-F1
#
_cell.length_a   1.000
_cell.length_b   1.000
_cell.length_c   1.000
_cell.angle_alpha   90.00
_cell.angle_beta   90.00
_cell.angle_gamma   90.00
#
_symmetry.space_group_name_H-M   'P 1'
#
loop_
_entity.id
_entity.type
_entity.pdbx_description
1 polymer ?
#
loop_
_entity_poly.entity_id
_entity_poly.type
_entity_poly.pdbx_seq_one_letter_code
_entity_poly.pdbx_strand_id
1 'polypeptide(L)'
;MEKYDEKTCRCALNRIFGFRPATAHALISMFGSAAGVFSADRKTLPPGVAPLFSDSNLISDKEYEVAEAELATVAKLGARFITENDLCYPPLLKECPDKPLGLYI
;
A
#
# COMPACT_ATOMS: atom_id res chain seq x y z
N MET A 1 -13.21 -3.11 14.91
CA MET A 1 -13.03 -3.37 13.48
C MET A 1 -12.09 -2.30 12.99
N GLU A 2 -10.90 -2.67 12.50
CA GLU A 2 -10.01 -1.69 11.88
C GLU A 2 -10.73 -1.07 10.67
N LYS A 3 -10.66 0.26 10.54
CA LYS A 3 -11.39 1.01 9.50
C LYS A 3 -10.91 0.63 8.09
N TYR A 4 -9.66 0.20 7.96
CA TYR A 4 -9.02 -0.09 6.69
C TYR A 4 -8.51 -1.52 6.64
N ASP A 5 -8.80 -2.23 5.56
CA ASP A 5 -8.22 -3.53 5.26
C ASP A 5 -6.77 -3.39 4.75
N GLU A 6 -5.87 -4.24 5.27
CA GLU A 6 -4.44 -4.19 4.95
C GLU A 6 -4.17 -4.38 3.46
N LYS A 7 -4.88 -5.31 2.81
CA LYS A 7 -4.67 -5.62 1.39
C LYS A 7 -5.15 -4.48 0.51
N THR A 8 -6.29 -3.88 0.84
CA THR A 8 -6.80 -2.68 0.18
C THR A 8 -5.83 -1.51 0.34
N CYS A 9 -5.30 -1.26 1.54
CA CYS A 9 -4.29 -0.24 1.76
C CYS A 9 -3.02 -0.47 0.94
N ARG A 10 -2.53 -1.72 0.86
CA ARG A 10 -1.38 -2.06 0.01
C ARG A 10 -1.66 -1.81 -1.47
N CYS A 11 -2.88 -2.12 -1.94
CA CYS A 11 -3.32 -1.81 -3.30
C CYS A 11 -3.31 -0.30 -3.55
N ALA A 12 -3.87 0.49 -2.64
CA ALA A 12 -3.88 1.95 -2.75
C ALA A 12 -2.46 2.54 -2.75
N LEU A 13 -1.58 2.11 -1.82
CA LEU A 13 -0.18 2.55 -1.79
C LEU A 13 0.57 2.11 -3.05
N ASN A 14 0.31 0.92 -3.59
CA ASN A 14 0.89 0.45 -4.84
C ASN A 14 0.52 1.36 -6.02
N ARG A 15 -0.71 1.91 -6.03
CA ARG A 15 -1.16 2.86 -7.05
C ARG A 15 -0.52 4.23 -6.88
N ILE A 16 -0.55 4.76 -5.66
CA ILE A 16 0.00 6.09 -5.32
C ILE A 16 1.51 6.15 -5.60
N PHE A 17 2.23 5.09 -5.21
CA PHE A 17 3.69 5.02 -5.26
C PHE A 17 4.21 4.02 -6.29
N GLY A 18 3.45 3.69 -7.33
CA GLY A 18 3.80 2.63 -8.28
C GLY A 18 5.16 2.80 -8.96
N PHE A 19 5.66 4.03 -9.11
CA PHE A 19 6.99 4.34 -9.64
C PHE A 19 8.07 4.53 -8.56
N ARG A 20 7.68 4.49 -7.28
CA ARG A 20 8.53 4.72 -6.11
C ARG A 20 8.19 3.73 -4.97
N PRO A 21 8.20 2.41 -5.20
CA PRO A 21 7.80 1.40 -4.20
C PRO A 21 8.63 1.47 -2.91
N ALA A 22 9.89 1.90 -2.98
CA ALA A 22 10.73 2.12 -1.81
C ALA A 22 10.14 3.13 -0.81
N THR A 23 9.48 4.19 -1.30
CA THR A 23 8.78 5.15 -0.43
C THR A 23 7.63 4.47 0.31
N ALA A 24 6.85 3.65 -0.40
CA ALA A 24 5.70 2.96 0.17
C ALA A 24 6.12 1.93 1.23
N HIS A 25 7.19 1.18 0.97
CA HIS A 25 7.80 0.27 1.96
C HIS A 25 8.32 1.01 3.19
N ALA A 26 8.98 2.16 3.01
CA ALA A 26 9.46 2.97 4.13
C ALA A 26 8.30 3.47 5.01
N LEU A 27 7.17 3.87 4.39
CA LEU A 27 5.97 4.25 5.12
C LEU A 27 5.38 3.06 5.88
N ILE A 28 5.18 1.92 5.23
CA ILE A 28 4.66 0.70 5.89
C ILE A 28 5.57 0.29 7.07
N SER A 29 6.89 0.31 6.89
CA SER A 29 7.83 -0.01 7.96
C SER A 29 7.78 0.96 9.13
N MET A 30 7.47 2.24 8.88
CA MET A 30 7.39 3.27 9.93
C MET A 30 6.09 3.18 10.72
N PHE A 31 4.96 2.90 10.06
CA PHE A 31 3.64 2.81 10.68
C PHE A 31 3.25 1.37 11.08
N GLY A 32 4.11 0.39 10.80
CA GLY A 32 3.94 -1.03 11.10
C GLY A 32 3.11 -1.80 10.07
N SER A 33 2.20 -1.15 9.35
CA SER A 33 1.35 -1.77 8.32
C SER A 33 0.83 -0.73 7.32
N ALA A 34 0.30 -1.17 6.18
CA ALA A 34 -0.34 -0.27 5.23
C ALA A 34 -1.62 0.37 5.81
N ALA A 35 -2.40 -0.39 6.58
CA ALA A 35 -3.55 0.14 7.32
C ALA A 35 -3.11 1.19 8.36
N GLY A 36 -1.94 1.00 8.98
CA GLY A 36 -1.31 1.98 9.87
C GLY A 36 -0.99 3.29 9.16
N VAL A 37 -0.50 3.24 7.92
CA VAL A 37 -0.24 4.43 7.09
C VAL A 37 -1.53 5.23 6.84
N PHE A 38 -2.65 4.56 6.57
CA PHE A 38 -3.95 5.21 6.36
C PHE A 38 -4.61 5.70 7.65
N SER A 39 -4.30 5.08 8.79
CA SER A 39 -4.84 5.43 10.10
C SER A 39 -4.02 6.50 10.83
N ALA A 40 -2.80 6.76 10.37
CA ALA A 40 -1.90 7.72 11.00
C ALA A 40 -2.46 9.15 10.93
N ASP A 41 -2.44 9.84 12.07
CA ASP A 41 -2.69 11.28 12.08
C ASP A 41 -1.48 12.01 11.49
N ARG A 42 -1.69 12.70 10.38
CA ARG A 42 -0.64 13.47 9.70
C ARG A 42 -0.04 14.57 10.58
N LYS A 43 -0.74 14.98 11.65
CA LYS A 43 -0.24 15.98 12.62
C LYS A 43 0.72 15.39 13.65
N THR A 44 0.77 14.07 13.81
CA THR A 44 1.64 13.39 14.78
C THR A 44 2.88 12.74 14.14
N LEU A 45 3.14 13.09 12.88
CA LEU A 45 4.31 12.60 12.14
C LEU A 45 5.62 13.00 12.84
N PRO A 46 6.58 12.06 12.97
CA PRO A 46 7.89 12.39 13.51
C PRO A 46 8.57 13.49 12.67
N PRO A 47 9.37 14.37 13.29
CA PRO A 47 10.19 15.33 12.56
C PRO A 47 11.20 14.60 11.66
N GLY A 48 11.27 14.98 10.39
CA GLY A 48 12.13 14.34 9.37
C GLY A 48 11.39 13.45 8.36
N VAL A 49 10.10 13.19 8.57
CA VAL A 49 9.29 12.33 7.69
C VAL A 49 8.56 13.12 6.59
N ALA A 50 8.42 14.45 6.77
CA ALA A 50 7.79 15.35 5.80
C ALA A 50 8.30 15.23 4.34
N PRO A 51 9.60 14.98 4.06
CA PRO A 51 10.09 14.80 2.68
C PRO A 51 9.58 13.52 2.00
N LEU A 52 9.31 12.45 2.76
CA LEU A 52 8.70 11.21 2.23
C LEU A 52 7.21 11.40 1.93
N PHE A 53 6.63 12.46 2.48
CA PHE A 53 5.22 12.80 2.47
C PHE A 53 4.88 13.98 1.55
N SER A 54 5.73 14.33 0.58
CA SER A 54 5.33 15.26 -0.49
C SER A 54 4.02 14.82 -1.16
N ASP A 55 3.77 13.51 -1.18
CA ASP A 55 2.58 12.85 -1.72
C ASP A 55 1.56 12.45 -0.62
N SER A 56 1.72 12.89 0.63
CA SER A 56 0.84 12.50 1.76
C SER A 56 -0.62 12.83 1.52
N ASN A 57 -0.86 13.88 0.74
CA ASN A 57 -2.21 14.32 0.38
C ASN A 57 -2.92 13.28 -0.49
N LEU A 58 -2.19 12.41 -1.18
CA LEU A 58 -2.74 11.32 -1.98
C LEU A 58 -3.24 10.15 -1.10
N ILE A 59 -2.65 9.95 0.09
CA ILE A 59 -3.07 8.87 1.01
C ILE A 59 -4.37 9.28 1.72
N SER A 60 -5.53 8.97 1.15
CA SER A 60 -6.83 9.45 1.63
C SER A 60 -7.91 8.38 1.56
N ASP A 61 -9.01 8.55 2.30
CA ASP A 61 -10.19 7.68 2.26
C ASP A 61 -10.69 7.46 0.82
N LYS A 62 -10.62 8.49 -0.02
CA LYS A 62 -10.97 8.39 -1.45
C LYS A 62 -10.10 7.38 -2.21
N GLU A 63 -8.78 7.42 -2.02
CA GLU A 63 -7.88 6.47 -2.69
C GLU A 63 -8.03 5.05 -2.12
N TYR A 64 -8.41 4.92 -0.85
CA TYR A 64 -8.80 3.63 -0.28
C TYR A 64 -10.05 3.06 -0.98
N GLU A 65 -11.11 3.86 -1.12
CA GLU A 65 -12.34 3.46 -1.82
C GLU A 65 -12.09 3.08 -3.29
N VAL A 66 -11.22 3.82 -3.98
CA VAL A 66 -10.80 3.49 -5.36
C VAL A 66 -10.11 2.14 -5.41
N ALA A 67 -9.19 1.86 -4.48
CA ALA A 67 -8.51 0.58 -4.41
C ALA A 67 -9.47 -0.57 -4.06
N GLU A 68 -10.45 -0.34 -3.19
CA GLU A 68 -11.48 -1.32 -2.85
C GLU A 68 -12.33 -1.69 -4.08
N ALA A 69 -12.80 -0.70 -4.84
CA ALA A 69 -13.54 -0.91 -6.07
C ALA A 69 -12.71 -1.63 -7.14
N GLU A 70 -11.40 -1.34 -7.20
CA GLU A 70 -10.48 -2.02 -8.09
C GLU A 70 -10.30 -3.50 -7.72
N LEU A 71 -10.06 -3.81 -6.45
CA LEU A 71 -9.95 -5.19 -5.99
C LEU A 71 -11.23 -6.00 -6.27
N ALA A 72 -12.40 -5.39 -6.07
CA ALA A 72 -13.68 -5.99 -6.44
C ALA A 72 -13.81 -6.24 -7.94
N THR A 73 -13.27 -5.35 -8.78
CA THR A 73 -13.27 -5.50 -10.24
C THR A 73 -12.31 -6.60 -10.70
N VAL A 74 -11.09 -6.61 -10.16
CA VAL A 74 -10.07 -7.65 -10.41
C VAL A 74 -10.61 -9.03 -10.08
N ALA A 75 -11.29 -9.18 -8.92
CA ALA A 75 -11.93 -10.42 -8.53
C ALA A 75 -13.02 -10.88 -9.52
N LYS A 76 -13.84 -9.95 -10.04
CA LYS A 76 -14.87 -10.25 -11.06
C LYS A 76 -14.27 -10.71 -12.39
N LEU A 77 -13.05 -10.28 -12.71
CA LEU A 77 -12.32 -10.71 -13.90
C LEU A 77 -11.61 -12.07 -13.71
N GLY A 78 -11.73 -12.69 -12.54
CA GLY A 78 -11.05 -13.94 -12.20
C GLY A 78 -9.56 -13.78 -11.86
N ALA A 79 -9.08 -12.54 -11.79
CA ALA A 79 -7.72 -12.20 -11.38
C ALA A 79 -7.65 -11.94 -9.87
N ARG A 80 -6.44 -11.85 -9.33
CA ARG A 80 -6.18 -11.58 -7.91
C ARG A 80 -5.05 -10.57 -7.74
N PHE A 81 -5.25 -9.63 -6.84
CA PHE A 81 -4.15 -8.87 -6.28
C PHE A 81 -3.47 -9.70 -5.19
N ILE A 82 -2.15 -9.86 -5.24
CA ILE A 82 -1.35 -10.59 -4.25
C ILE A 82 -0.24 -9.70 -3.73
N THR A 83 0.20 -9.95 -2.52
CA THR A 83 1.17 -9.14 -1.77
C THR A 83 2.28 -10.02 -1.23
N GLU A 84 3.35 -9.45 -0.68
CA GLU A 84 4.48 -10.26 -0.15
C GLU A 84 4.11 -11.18 1.03
N ASN A 85 2.92 -10.97 1.60
CA ASN A 85 2.35 -11.78 2.68
C ASN A 85 1.64 -13.03 2.13
N ASP A 86 1.31 -13.05 0.83
CA ASP A 86 0.69 -14.18 0.16
C ASP A 86 1.75 -15.22 -0.25
N LEU A 87 1.49 -16.50 -0.01
CA LEU A 87 2.41 -17.60 -0.34
C LEU A 87 2.75 -17.70 -1.84
N CYS A 88 1.90 -17.18 -2.72
CA CYS A 88 2.10 -17.19 -4.16
C CYS A 88 2.92 -15.99 -4.67
N TYR A 89 3.35 -15.08 -3.80
CA TYR A 89 4.24 -14.00 -4.19
C TYR A 89 5.62 -14.56 -4.57
N PRO A 90 6.18 -14.22 -5.76
CA PRO A 90 7.43 -14.81 -6.21
C PRO A 90 8.58 -14.57 -5.22
N PRO A 91 9.28 -15.62 -4.73
CA PRO A 91 10.27 -15.49 -3.68
C PRO A 91 11.47 -14.62 -4.10
N LEU A 92 11.95 -14.77 -5.35
CA LEU A 92 13.05 -13.96 -5.87
C LEU A 92 12.69 -12.48 -5.97
N LEU A 93 11.44 -12.15 -6.31
CA LEU A 93 10.99 -10.76 -6.36
C LEU A 93 10.90 -10.15 -4.96
N LYS A 94 10.57 -10.97 -3.94
CA LYS A 94 10.50 -10.52 -2.54
C LYS A 94 11.87 -10.06 -2.00
N GLU A 95 12.95 -10.54 -2.59
CA GLU A 95 14.32 -10.14 -2.23
C GLU A 95 14.74 -8.80 -2.86
N CYS A 96 14.01 -8.31 -3.87
CA CYS A 96 14.31 -7.02 -4.51
C CYS A 96 14.04 -5.84 -3.56
N PRO A 97 14.98 -4.87 -3.43
CA PRO A 97 14.78 -3.67 -2.60
C PRO A 97 13.58 -2.82 -3.04
N ASP A 98 13.29 -2.79 -4.35
CA ASP A 98 12.25 -2.03 -5.01
C ASP A 98 11.04 -2.89 -5.42
N LYS A 99 10.83 -4.03 -4.76
CA LYS A 99 9.72 -4.92 -5.04
C LYS A 99 8.36 -4.20 -5.00
N PRO A 100 7.43 -4.53 -5.91
CA PRO A 100 6.10 -3.94 -5.90
C PRO A 100 5.33 -4.36 -4.64
N LEU A 101 4.47 -3.47 -4.13
CA LEU A 101 3.65 -3.76 -2.94
C LEU A 101 2.62 -4.85 -3.19
N GLY A 102 2.20 -5.01 -4.44
CA GLY A 102 1.47 -6.18 -4.88
C GLY A 102 1.47 -6.35 -6.39
N LEU A 103 1.03 -7.52 -6.82
CA LEU A 103 0.96 -7.97 -8.20
C LEU A 103 -0.47 -8.37 -8.54
N TYR A 104 -0.89 -8.15 -9.78
CA TYR A 104 -2.14 -8.69 -10.31
C TYR A 104 -1.80 -9.95 -11.11
N ILE A 105 -2.40 -11.09 -10.74
CA ILE A 105 -2.21 -12.41 -11.35
C ILE A 105 -3.52 -13.04 -11.78
#